data_AF-A0A7J7RMX8-F1
#
_entry.id   AF-A0A7J7RMX8-F1
#
_cell.length_a   1.000
_cell.length_b   1.000
_cell.length_c   1.000
_cell.angle_alpha   90.00
_cell.angle_beta   90.00
_cell.angle_gamma   90.00
#
_symmetry.space_group_name_H-M   'P 1'
#
loop_
_entity.id
_entity.type
_entity.pdbx_description
1 polymer ?
#
loop_
_entity_poly.entity_id
_entity_poly.type
_entity_poly.pdbx_seq_one_letter_code
_entity_poly.pdbx_strand_id
1 'polypeptide(L)'
;METGGDWVALLPSALYRERNSPYTLGFTPYEIMFGRPPPIIPNLKAELLTEFDNQEMSFSLRGLQRAHEDIWPRLQAIYEAGPIPTPHQYRPDRPGDWVFVKRRRREMLEPRWKGTYIVVLTTPTALKVDSIATWVHHTHVRPADSSAIQEDFSN
;
A
#
# COMPACT_ATOMS: atom_id res chain seq x y z
N MET A 1 5.19 23.83 -4.56
CA MET A 1 6.15 24.42 -5.50
C MET A 1 5.82 23.91 -6.88
N GLU A 2 5.12 24.68 -7.70
CA GLU A 2 5.09 24.43 -9.15
C GLU A 2 6.43 24.89 -9.71
N THR A 3 7.44 24.03 -9.64
CA THR A 3 8.62 24.21 -10.47
C THR A 3 8.16 23.91 -11.90
N GLY A 4 8.07 24.93 -12.75
CA GLY A 4 7.71 24.79 -14.17
C GLY A 4 8.74 24.02 -15.02
N GLY A 5 9.42 23.04 -14.43
CA GLY A 5 10.40 22.17 -15.05
C GLY A 5 9.76 20.90 -15.61
N ASP A 6 10.42 20.32 -16.60
CA ASP A 6 10.04 19.06 -17.24
C ASP A 6 9.92 17.91 -16.22
N TRP A 7 8.89 17.07 -16.35
CA TRP A 7 8.62 15.97 -15.42
C TRP A 7 9.76 14.95 -15.41
N VAL A 8 10.49 14.80 -16.52
CA VAL A 8 11.67 13.93 -16.61
C VAL A 8 12.78 14.44 -15.68
N ALA A 9 12.99 15.75 -15.62
CA ALA A 9 13.98 16.37 -14.74
C ALA A 9 13.57 16.28 -13.26
N LEU A 10 12.27 16.27 -12.96
CA LEU A 10 11.74 16.13 -11.61
C LEU A 10 11.63 14.67 -11.14
N LEU A 11 11.66 13.70 -12.06
CA LEU A 11 11.45 12.28 -11.77
C LEU A 11 12.43 11.73 -10.72
N PRO A 12 13.76 12.00 -10.77
CA PRO A 12 14.67 11.50 -9.74
C PRO A 12 14.31 11.99 -8.34
N SER A 13 13.91 13.27 -8.24
CA SER A 13 13.49 13.91 -6.98
C SER A 13 12.17 13.34 -6.46
N ALA A 14 11.20 13.11 -7.35
CA ALA A 14 9.92 12.49 -7.01
C ALA A 14 10.12 11.06 -6.49
N LEU A 15 10.92 10.25 -7.19
CA LEU A 15 11.26 8.88 -6.77
C LEU A 15 12.01 8.86 -5.44
N TYR A 16 12.93 9.80 -5.22
CA TYR A 16 13.62 9.92 -3.94
C TYR A 16 12.63 10.21 -2.80
N ARG A 17 11.68 11.14 -2.99
CA ARG A 17 10.68 11.45 -1.96
C ARG A 17 9.76 10.28 -1.67
N GLU A 18 9.24 9.61 -2.70
CA GLU A 18 8.39 8.43 -2.54
C GLU A 18 9.10 7.31 -1.78
N ARG A 19 10.38 7.05 -2.07
CA ARG A 19 11.17 6.00 -1.40
C ARG A 19 11.50 6.29 0.05
N ASN A 20 11.53 7.57 0.44
CA ASN A 20 11.98 8.04 1.75
C ASN A 20 10.86 8.67 2.58
N SER A 21 9.60 8.60 2.12
CA SER A 21 8.43 9.05 2.88
C SER A 21 7.87 7.88 3.69
N PRO A 22 7.61 8.05 5.00
CA PRO A 22 7.07 6.98 5.84
C PRO A 22 5.72 6.46 5.30
N TYR A 23 5.55 5.14 5.26
CA TYR A 23 4.29 4.49 4.88
C TYR A 23 3.43 4.16 6.11
N THR A 24 2.38 3.35 5.95
CA THR A 24 1.40 3.00 6.99
C THR A 24 1.98 2.39 8.27
N LEU A 25 3.19 1.84 8.23
CA LEU A 25 3.86 1.19 9.37
C LEU A 25 5.00 2.04 9.95
N GLY A 26 5.13 3.31 9.56
CA GLY A 26 6.23 4.19 9.97
C GLY A 26 7.54 3.95 9.21
N PHE A 27 7.68 2.83 8.50
CA PHE A 27 8.82 2.53 7.64
C PHE A 27 8.67 3.11 6.24
N THR A 28 9.76 3.63 5.72
CA THR A 28 9.93 4.05 4.32
C THR A 28 10.15 2.82 3.42
N PRO A 29 9.78 2.88 2.12
CA PRO A 29 10.13 1.82 1.17
C PRO A 29 11.64 1.51 1.14
N TYR A 30 12.50 2.51 1.32
CA TYR A 30 13.95 2.30 1.43
C TYR A 30 14.29 1.42 2.64
N GLU A 31 13.76 1.74 3.82
CA GLU A 31 14.01 0.96 5.05
C GLU A 31 13.60 -0.50 4.90
N ILE A 32 12.46 -0.75 4.25
CA ILE A 32 11.97 -2.11 4.00
C ILE A 32 12.94 -2.87 3.07
N MET A 33 13.44 -2.22 2.02
CA MET A 33 14.33 -2.87 1.05
C MET A 33 15.74 -3.10 1.59
N PHE A 34 16.27 -2.18 2.41
CA PHE A 34 17.68 -2.17 2.80
C PHE A 34 17.91 -2.47 4.29
N GLY A 35 16.86 -2.61 5.10
CA GLY A 35 16.94 -2.97 6.51
C GLY A 35 17.63 -1.91 7.39
N ARG A 36 17.76 -0.68 6.89
CA ARG A 36 18.42 0.45 7.56
C ARG A 36 17.71 1.73 7.15
N PRO A 37 17.70 2.78 7.99
CA PRO A 37 17.20 4.07 7.57
C PRO A 37 17.85 4.48 6.25
N PRO A 38 17.14 5.22 5.37
CA PRO A 38 17.80 5.83 4.25
C PRO A 38 19.05 6.54 4.73
N PRO A 39 20.10 6.62 3.90
CA PRO A 39 21.13 7.61 4.13
C PRO A 39 20.41 8.95 4.01
N ILE A 40 19.77 9.34 5.11
CA ILE A 40 19.69 10.71 5.49
C ILE A 40 21.14 11.12 5.30
N ILE A 41 21.35 12.18 4.55
CA ILE A 41 22.65 12.80 4.56
C ILE A 41 22.64 13.73 5.79
N PRO A 42 23.03 13.27 7.00
CA PRO A 42 23.53 14.20 7.99
C PRO A 42 24.70 13.54 8.72
N ASN A 43 25.88 13.67 8.14
CA ASN A 43 27.04 14.02 8.94
C ASN A 43 28.07 14.58 7.97
N LEU A 44 27.74 15.74 7.39
CA LEU A 44 28.80 16.53 6.79
C LEU A 44 29.70 16.95 7.96
N LYS A 45 30.80 16.22 8.14
CA LYS A 45 31.86 16.63 9.06
C LYS A 45 32.13 18.11 8.80
N ALA A 46 32.37 18.89 9.86
CA ALA A 46 32.65 20.31 9.73
C ALA A 46 33.74 20.60 8.68
N GLU A 47 34.70 19.68 8.54
CA GLU A 47 35.77 19.61 7.54
C GLU A 47 35.27 19.53 6.08
N LEU A 48 34.19 18.79 5.79
CA LEU A 48 33.59 18.71 4.46
C LEU A 48 32.70 19.93 4.14
N LEU A 49 32.13 20.58 5.16
CA LEU A 49 31.38 21.83 4.98
C LEU A 49 32.29 23.01 4.59
N THR A 50 33.56 22.96 5.00
CA THR A 50 34.57 23.98 4.69
C THR A 50 35.14 23.85 3.27
N GLU A 51 35.01 22.69 2.61
CA GLU A 51 35.42 22.50 1.21
C GLU A 51 34.45 23.15 0.21
N PHE A 52 33.24 23.51 0.63
CA PHE A 52 32.30 24.21 -0.23
C PHE A 52 32.60 25.70 -0.24
N ASP A 53 33.16 26.19 -1.35
CA ASP A 53 33.39 27.62 -1.64
C ASP A 53 32.08 28.46 -1.65
N ASN A 54 30.92 27.80 -1.65
CA ASN A 54 29.62 28.45 -1.72
C ASN A 54 28.98 28.62 -0.32
N GLN A 55 29.05 29.85 0.18
CA GLN A 55 28.58 30.24 1.51
C GLN A 55 27.09 29.93 1.75
N GLU A 56 26.24 30.05 0.72
CA GLU A 56 24.80 29.77 0.82
C GLU A 56 24.50 28.27 0.99
N MET A 57 25.23 27.42 0.25
CA MET A 57 25.15 25.96 0.36
C MET A 57 25.55 25.50 1.77
N SER A 58 26.65 26.03 2.30
CA SER A 58 27.15 25.69 3.63
C SER A 58 26.18 26.08 4.75
N PHE A 59 25.45 27.19 4.59
CA PHE A 59 24.45 27.65 5.54
C PHE A 59 23.21 26.73 5.53
N SER A 60 22.71 26.41 4.32
CA SER A 60 21.58 25.49 4.14
C SER A 60 21.87 24.10 4.70
N LEU A 61 23.09 23.57 4.50
CA LEU A 61 23.51 22.27 5.03
C LEU A 61 23.61 22.25 6.56
N ARG A 62 24.12 23.33 7.18
CA ARG A 62 24.10 23.48 8.64
C ARG A 62 22.68 23.59 9.21
N GLY A 63 21.79 24.27 8.51
CA GLY A 63 20.36 24.34 8.86
C GLY A 63 19.72 22.94 8.83
N LEU A 64 20.01 22.16 7.80
CA LEU A 64 19.53 20.79 7.66
C LEU A 64 20.07 19.88 8.78
N GLN A 65 21.35 20.01 9.13
CA GLN A 65 21.95 19.23 10.23
C GLN A 65 21.22 19.49 11.56
N ARG A 66 20.94 20.75 11.89
CA ARG A 66 20.21 21.10 13.12
C ARG A 66 18.77 20.57 13.12
N ALA A 67 18.08 20.69 11.99
CA ALA A 67 16.72 20.16 11.87
C ALA A 67 16.69 18.63 12.03
N HIS A 68 17.72 17.94 11.53
CA HIS A 68 17.88 16.50 11.72
C HIS A 68 18.09 16.15 13.20
N GLU A 69 18.99 16.85 13.90
CA GLU A 69 19.27 16.63 15.33
C GLU A 69 18.02 16.77 16.22
N ASP A 70 17.09 17.68 15.88
CA ASP A 70 15.83 17.88 16.62
C ASP A 70 14.75 16.83 16.33
N ILE A 71 14.63 16.40 15.07
CA ILE A 71 13.54 15.51 14.62
C ILE A 71 13.88 14.03 14.82
N TRP A 72 15.14 13.64 14.62
CA TRP A 72 15.57 12.24 14.59
C TRP A 72 15.21 11.44 15.85
N PRO A 73 15.35 11.95 17.09
CA PRO A 73 15.02 11.19 18.29
C PRO A 73 13.54 10.75 18.35
N ARG A 74 12.62 11.57 17.79
CA ARG A 74 11.19 11.27 17.76
C ARG A 74 10.85 10.19 16.73
N LEU A 75 11.51 10.24 15.57
CA LEU A 75 11.37 9.22 14.54
C LEU A 75 11.93 7.89 15.02
N GLN A 76 13.09 7.90 15.68
CA GLN A 76 13.70 6.70 16.25
C GLN A 76 12.76 5.98 17.22
N ALA A 77 12.07 6.70 18.11
CA ALA A 77 11.10 6.10 19.03
C ALA A 77 9.91 5.43 18.31
N ILE A 78 9.47 5.97 17.16
CA ILE A 78 8.40 5.37 16.34
C ILE A 78 8.89 4.08 15.67
N TYR A 79 10.13 4.08 15.17
CA TYR A 79 10.74 2.89 14.58
C TYR A 79 10.88 1.75 15.61
N GLU A 80 11.26 2.08 16.84
CA GLU A 80 11.40 1.09 17.93
C GLU A 80 10.05 0.53 18.41
N ALA A 81 8.97 1.32 18.36
CA ALA A 81 7.65 0.91 18.84
C ALA A 81 6.95 -0.12 17.93
N GLY A 82 7.32 -0.19 16.64
CA GLY A 82 6.73 -1.11 15.67
C GLY A 82 5.26 -0.81 15.32
N PRO A 83 4.70 -1.45 14.28
CA PRO A 83 3.35 -1.14 13.81
C PRO A 83 2.23 -1.80 14.62
N ILE A 84 1.11 -1.09 14.76
CA ILE A 84 -0.12 -1.60 15.37
C ILE A 84 -0.80 -2.59 14.40
N PRO A 85 -1.10 -3.84 14.82
CA PRO A 85 -1.79 -4.79 13.96
C PRO A 85 -3.22 -4.31 13.67
N THR A 86 -3.54 -4.07 12.40
CA THR A 86 -4.94 -3.87 11.98
C THR A 86 -5.64 -5.22 11.87
N PRO A 87 -6.74 -5.46 12.61
CA PRO A 87 -7.51 -6.68 12.45
C PRO A 87 -8.31 -6.58 11.14
N HIS A 88 -7.87 -7.29 10.10
CA HIS A 88 -8.64 -7.41 8.88
C HIS A 88 -9.90 -8.25 9.17
N GLN A 89 -11.01 -7.56 9.42
CA GLN A 89 -12.31 -8.10 9.83
C GLN A 89 -13.18 -8.63 8.68
N TYR A 90 -12.60 -9.04 7.55
CA TYR A 90 -13.38 -9.63 6.46
C TYR A 90 -13.21 -11.14 6.45
N ARG A 91 -14.25 -11.86 6.87
CA ARG A 91 -14.33 -13.33 6.82
C ARG A 91 -15.49 -13.70 5.90
N PRO A 92 -15.25 -13.87 4.59
CA PRO A 92 -16.26 -14.45 3.73
C PRO A 92 -16.35 -15.94 4.04
N ASP A 93 -17.51 -16.33 4.57
CA ASP A 93 -18.37 -17.41 4.10
C ASP A 93 -17.70 -18.80 3.96
N ARG A 94 -18.25 -19.80 4.65
CA ARG A 94 -17.63 -21.12 4.80
C ARG A 94 -17.61 -21.85 3.45
N PRO A 95 -16.66 -22.77 3.21
CA PRO A 95 -16.79 -23.72 2.10
C PRO A 95 -18.18 -24.39 2.12
N GLY A 96 -18.86 -24.38 0.98
CA GLY A 96 -20.26 -24.82 0.82
C GLY A 96 -21.28 -23.69 0.66
N ASP A 97 -20.92 -22.45 0.97
CA ASP A 97 -21.82 -21.30 0.78
C ASP A 97 -21.95 -20.93 -0.70
N TRP A 98 -23.14 -20.44 -1.08
CA TRP A 98 -23.43 -19.95 -2.42
C TRP A 98 -23.08 -18.47 -2.53
N VAL A 99 -22.38 -18.12 -3.61
CA VAL A 99 -21.92 -16.75 -3.83
C VAL A 99 -22.09 -16.31 -5.27
N PHE A 100 -22.32 -15.01 -5.45
CA PHE A 100 -22.27 -14.32 -6.73
C PHE A 100 -20.90 -13.71 -6.98
N VAL A 101 -20.40 -13.81 -8.21
CA VAL A 101 -19.11 -13.21 -8.60
C VAL A 101 -19.34 -11.99 -9.49
N LYS A 102 -18.66 -10.89 -9.18
CA LYS A 102 -18.76 -9.62 -9.90
C LYS A 102 -18.06 -9.70 -11.27
N ARG A 103 -18.72 -9.22 -12.32
CA ARG A 103 -18.11 -9.08 -13.66
C ARG A 103 -17.12 -7.91 -13.70
N ARG A 104 -15.93 -8.13 -14.26
CA ARG A 104 -14.88 -7.10 -14.43
C ARG A 104 -15.20 -6.12 -15.57
N ARG A 105 -15.66 -6.64 -16.70
CA ARG A 105 -16.16 -5.87 -17.85
C ARG A 105 -17.61 -6.25 -18.07
N ARG A 106 -18.46 -5.25 -18.32
CA ARG A 106 -19.91 -5.40 -18.48
C ARG A 106 -20.28 -4.89 -19.86
N GLU A 107 -20.96 -5.70 -20.64
CA GLU A 107 -21.59 -5.24 -21.88
C GLU A 107 -22.90 -4.52 -21.57
N MET A 108 -23.46 -3.81 -22.54
CA MET A 108 -24.67 -3.02 -22.30
C MET A 108 -25.82 -3.95 -21.86
N LEU A 109 -26.53 -3.58 -20.79
CA LEU A 109 -27.72 -4.27 -20.27
C LEU A 109 -27.50 -5.64 -19.60
N GLU A 110 -26.25 -6.07 -19.35
CA GLU A 110 -26.00 -7.30 -18.60
C GLU A 110 -26.04 -7.12 -17.07
N PRO A 111 -26.46 -8.15 -16.30
CA PRO A 111 -26.37 -8.12 -14.84
C PRO A 111 -24.90 -8.05 -14.39
N ARG A 112 -24.63 -7.23 -13.37
CA ARG A 112 -23.28 -7.01 -12.82
C ARG A 112 -22.72 -8.21 -12.07
N TRP A 113 -23.60 -9.02 -11.50
CA TRP A 113 -23.29 -10.23 -10.76
C TRP A 113 -23.57 -11.43 -11.66
N LYS A 114 -22.61 -12.35 -11.73
CA LYS A 114 -22.71 -13.56 -12.53
C LYS A 114 -22.87 -14.73 -11.58
N GLY A 115 -23.83 -15.61 -11.90
CA GLY A 115 -23.95 -17.00 -11.44
C GLY A 115 -24.05 -17.19 -9.94
N THR A 116 -24.73 -18.24 -9.51
CA THR A 116 -24.52 -18.80 -8.18
C THR A 116 -23.36 -19.79 -8.28
N TYR A 117 -22.35 -19.60 -7.44
CA TYR A 117 -21.16 -20.43 -7.40
C TYR A 117 -21.00 -21.00 -5.99
N ILE A 118 -20.58 -22.25 -5.85
CA ILE A 118 -20.27 -22.82 -4.55
C ILE A 118 -18.83 -22.48 -4.18
N VAL A 119 -18.64 -21.98 -2.96
CA VAL A 119 -17.30 -21.77 -2.38
C VAL A 119 -16.67 -23.12 -2.04
N VAL A 120 -15.53 -23.43 -2.67
CA VAL A 120 -14.77 -24.67 -2.44
C VAL A 120 -13.67 -24.46 -1.42
N LEU A 121 -12.96 -23.33 -1.47
CA LEU A 121 -11.90 -22.98 -0.53
C LEU A 121 -11.93 -21.49 -0.19
N THR A 122 -11.53 -21.17 1.03
CA THR A 122 -11.43 -19.78 1.50
C THR A 122 -10.04 -19.48 2.05
N THR A 123 -9.55 -18.29 1.70
CA THR A 123 -8.39 -17.64 2.29
C THR A 123 -8.85 -16.29 2.87
N PRO A 124 -8.05 -15.61 3.71
CA PRO A 124 -8.48 -14.36 4.32
C PRO A 124 -8.90 -13.27 3.32
N THR A 125 -8.37 -13.28 2.09
CA THR A 125 -8.64 -12.25 1.07
C THR A 125 -9.29 -12.77 -0.21
N ALA A 126 -9.32 -14.08 -0.44
CA ALA A 126 -9.82 -14.64 -1.69
C ALA A 126 -10.52 -15.99 -1.52
N LEU A 127 -11.42 -16.27 -2.45
CA LEU A 127 -12.27 -17.46 -2.51
C LEU A 127 -11.97 -18.24 -3.78
N LYS A 128 -11.99 -19.57 -3.68
CA LYS A 128 -11.98 -20.49 -4.80
C LYS A 128 -13.39 -21.03 -4.97
N VAL A 129 -13.93 -20.92 -6.18
CA VAL A 129 -15.28 -21.40 -6.50
C VAL A 129 -15.23 -22.52 -7.55
N ASP A 130 -16.26 -23.36 -7.55
CA ASP A 130 -16.36 -24.64 -8.28
C ASP A 130 -16.10 -24.60 -9.80
N SER A 131 -16.40 -23.48 -10.44
CA SER A 131 -16.41 -23.36 -11.91
C SER A 131 -15.57 -22.18 -12.42
N ILE A 132 -14.75 -21.59 -11.54
CA ILE A 132 -13.77 -20.56 -11.91
C ILE A 132 -12.36 -21.05 -11.57
N ALA A 133 -11.50 -21.14 -12.60
CA ALA A 133 -10.13 -21.60 -12.45
C ALA A 133 -9.27 -20.66 -11.56
N THR A 134 -9.56 -19.36 -11.57
CA THR A 134 -8.84 -18.35 -10.79
C THR A 134 -9.45 -18.13 -9.40
N TRP A 135 -8.62 -17.71 -8.45
CA TRP A 135 -9.08 -17.19 -7.15
C TRP A 135 -9.79 -15.83 -7.34
N VAL A 136 -10.89 -15.62 -6.61
CA VAL A 136 -11.68 -14.39 -6.65
C VAL A 136 -11.49 -13.63 -5.35
N HIS A 137 -11.04 -12.38 -5.42
CA HIS A 137 -10.88 -11.54 -4.22
C HIS A 137 -12.24 -11.27 -3.56
N HIS A 138 -12.26 -11.22 -2.24
CA HIS A 138 -13.49 -11.12 -1.44
C HIS A 138 -14.36 -9.90 -1.81
N THR A 139 -13.75 -8.78 -2.20
CA THR A 139 -14.45 -7.56 -2.66
C THR A 139 -15.24 -7.73 -3.96
N HIS A 140 -15.00 -8.82 -4.69
CA HIS A 140 -15.68 -9.17 -5.94
C HIS A 140 -16.69 -10.30 -5.75
N VAL A 141 -16.98 -10.67 -4.51
CA VAL A 141 -17.92 -11.73 -4.17
C VAL A 141 -19.03 -11.18 -3.28
N ARG A 142 -20.25 -11.69 -3.46
CA ARG A 142 -21.40 -11.38 -2.61
C ARG A 142 -22.09 -12.70 -2.23
N PRO A 143 -22.48 -12.92 -0.96
CA PRO A 143 -23.26 -14.09 -0.60
C PRO A 143 -24.60 -14.11 -1.34
N ALA A 144 -25.04 -15.30 -1.73
CA ALA A 144 -26.37 -15.51 -2.27
C ALA A 144 -27.35 -15.74 -1.12
N ASP A 145 -28.45 -14.99 -1.10
CA ASP A 145 -29.51 -15.20 -0.11
C ASP A 145 -30.13 -16.59 -0.33
N SER A 146 -30.23 -17.39 0.74
CA SER A 146 -30.72 -18.78 0.67
C SER A 146 -32.17 -18.90 0.21
N SER A 147 -32.95 -17.82 0.24
CA SER A 147 -34.33 -17.77 -0.24
C SER A 147 -34.46 -17.71 -1.76
N ALA A 148 -33.41 -17.35 -2.51
CA ALA A 148 -33.45 -17.23 -3.97
C ALA A 148 -33.15 -18.54 -4.71
N ILE A 149 -32.70 -19.59 -4.01
CA ILE A 149 -32.24 -20.85 -4.61
C ILE A 149 -33.42 -21.84 -4.82
N GLN A 150 -34.57 -21.61 -4.21
CA GLN A 150 -35.70 -22.56 -4.24
C GLN A 150 -36.58 -22.45 -5.50
N GLU A 151 -36.53 -21.35 -6.27
CA GLU A 151 -37.40 -21.18 -7.45
C GLU A 151 -36.87 -21.83 -8.73
N ASP A 152 -35.55 -21.99 -8.89
CA ASP A 152 -34.96 -22.51 -10.14
C ASP A 152 -34.99 -24.04 -10.28
N PHE A 153 -35.36 -24.78 -9.23
CA PHE A 153 -35.44 -26.26 -9.24
C PHE A 153 -36.86 -26.82 -9.27
N SER A 154 -37.89 -25.97 -9.38
CA SER A 154 -39.28 -26.39 -9.57
C SER A 154 -39.78 -25.93 -10.95
N ASN A 155 -39.36 -26.63 -12.01
CA ASN A 155 -40.05 -26.69 -13.30
C ASN A 155 -39.70 -28.01 -14.00
#